data_AF-A0A973EXW3-F1
#
_entry.id   AF-A0A973EXW3-F1
#
_cell.length_a   1.000
_cell.length_b   1.000
_cell.length_c   1.000
_cell.angle_alpha   90.00
_cell.angle_beta   90.00
_cell.angle_gamma   90.00
#
_symmetry.space_group_name_H-M   'P 1'
#
loop_
_entity.id
_entity.type
_entity.pdbx_description
1 polymer ?
#
loop_
_entity_poly.entity_id
_entity_poly.type
_entity_poly.pdbx_seq_one_letter_code
_entity_poly.pdbx_strand_id
1 'polypeptide(L)'
;REVCEKTAGVGLDEIFDVYINTTGEIDYNKYLGYAGLYIENGLMHPTGGWLGITTNENNGILAVTSVERDSPAYIAGLSARDIITEINGEKASSQKLNDVLKSLNPGEKIRITATHRNITNVFEVESGRNPLRSFEIKPLSDPDQAQKNLLNSWLIQ
;
A
#
# COMPACT_ATOMS: atom_id res chain seq x y z
N ARG A 1 9.40 7.18 28.10
CA ARG A 1 8.75 6.22 29.03
C ARG A 1 8.22 6.94 30.27
N GLU A 2 9.06 7.36 31.21
CA GLU A 2 8.64 7.94 32.51
C GLU A 2 7.62 9.08 32.42
N VAL A 3 7.83 10.07 31.54
CA VAL A 3 6.88 11.19 31.37
C VAL A 3 5.51 10.72 30.85
N CYS A 4 5.49 9.76 29.92
CA CYS A 4 4.26 9.23 29.34
C CYS A 4 3.46 8.43 30.36
N GLU A 5 4.13 7.54 31.10
CA GLU A 5 3.49 6.70 32.14
C GLU A 5 3.00 7.55 33.31
N LYS A 6 3.77 8.57 33.72
CA LYS A 6 3.33 9.53 34.76
C LYS A 6 2.09 10.31 34.32
N THR A 7 2.02 10.70 33.05
CA THR A 7 0.88 11.45 32.51
C THR A 7 -0.34 10.55 32.33
N ALA A 8 -0.15 9.31 31.87
CA ALA A 8 -1.22 8.34 31.68
C ALA A 8 -1.73 7.76 33.00
N GLY A 9 -0.93 7.79 34.08
CA GLY A 9 -1.26 7.20 35.37
C GLY A 9 -1.22 5.66 35.39
N VAL A 10 -0.76 5.04 34.30
CA VAL A 10 -0.67 3.59 34.12
C VAL A 10 0.64 3.22 33.43
N GLY A 11 1.10 1.97 33.63
CA GLY A 11 2.22 1.42 32.88
C GLY A 11 1.89 1.30 31.38
N LEU A 12 2.83 1.67 30.52
CA LEU A 12 2.68 1.63 29.07
C LEU A 12 3.64 0.60 28.45
N ASP A 13 3.91 -0.48 29.19
CA ASP A 13 4.92 -1.49 28.86
C ASP A 13 4.68 -2.09 27.48
N GLU A 14 3.44 -2.40 27.13
CA GLU A 14 3.07 -2.90 25.79
C GLU A 14 3.49 -1.95 24.67
N ILE A 15 3.29 -0.64 24.84
CA ILE A 15 3.67 0.36 23.84
C ILE A 15 5.19 0.43 23.71
N PHE A 16 5.90 0.53 24.83
CA PHE A 16 7.35 0.73 24.80
C PHE A 16 8.11 -0.55 24.45
N ASP A 17 7.72 -1.69 24.98
CA ASP A 17 8.46 -2.93 24.87
C ASP A 17 8.09 -3.71 23.60
N VAL A 18 6.86 -3.56 23.09
CA VAL A 18 6.42 -4.22 21.86
C VAL A 18 6.39 -3.24 20.69
N TYR A 19 5.52 -2.24 20.68
CA TYR A 19 5.23 -1.48 19.46
C TYR A 19 6.33 -0.47 19.06
N ILE A 20 7.10 0.04 20.02
CA ILE A 20 8.21 0.96 19.72
C ILE A 20 9.50 0.20 19.38
N ASN A 21 9.79 -0.88 20.11
CA ASN A 21 11.06 -1.59 20.02
C ASN A 21 11.05 -2.77 19.04
N THR A 22 9.89 -3.16 18.51
CA THR A 22 9.75 -4.31 17.60
C THR A 22 8.94 -3.95 16.36
N THR A 23 8.92 -4.86 15.38
CA THR A 23 8.03 -4.79 14.21
C THR A 23 6.69 -5.48 14.45
N GLY A 24 6.29 -5.66 15.72
CA GLY A 24 5.00 -6.25 16.08
C GLY A 24 3.84 -5.38 15.61
N GLU A 25 2.81 -6.01 15.04
CA GLU A 25 1.61 -5.30 14.61
C GLU A 25 0.81 -4.81 15.82
N ILE A 26 0.30 -3.58 15.72
CA ILE A 26 -0.59 -3.00 16.74
C ILE A 26 -1.95 -3.71 16.67
N ASP A 27 -2.45 -4.19 17.80
CA ASP A 27 -3.82 -4.69 17.91
C ASP A 27 -4.82 -3.51 17.89
N TYR A 28 -5.10 -3.00 16.70
CA TYR A 28 -6.02 -1.88 16.51
C TYR A 28 -7.43 -2.18 17.02
N ASN A 29 -7.90 -3.43 16.93
CA ASN A 29 -9.24 -3.79 17.38
C ASN A 29 -9.38 -3.74 18.90
N LYS A 30 -8.32 -4.07 19.66
CA LYS A 30 -8.27 -3.83 21.11
C LYS A 30 -8.50 -2.36 21.45
N TYR A 31 -7.80 -1.44 20.79
CA TYR A 31 -7.86 -0.01 21.13
C TYR A 31 -9.10 0.70 20.58
N LEU A 32 -9.48 0.41 19.33
CA LEU A 32 -10.71 0.93 18.72
C LEU A 32 -11.96 0.42 19.47
N GLY A 33 -11.91 -0.81 19.99
CA GLY A 33 -12.98 -1.42 20.77
C GLY A 33 -13.37 -0.61 22.02
N TYR A 34 -12.44 0.16 22.62
CA TYR A 34 -12.78 1.04 23.74
C TYR A 34 -13.79 2.13 23.36
N ALA A 35 -13.78 2.59 22.10
CA ALA A 35 -14.73 3.57 21.56
C ALA A 35 -15.86 2.90 20.77
N GLY A 36 -16.04 1.58 20.91
CA GLY A 36 -17.08 0.86 20.19
C GLY A 36 -16.85 0.82 18.68
N LEU A 37 -15.59 0.86 18.25
CA LEU A 37 -15.17 0.78 16.85
C LEU A 37 -14.40 -0.53 16.60
N TYR A 38 -14.34 -0.94 15.35
CA TYR A 38 -13.44 -1.99 14.88
C TYR A 38 -12.85 -1.60 13.52
N ILE A 39 -11.67 -2.14 13.19
CA ILE A 39 -11.07 -2.02 11.87
C ILE A 39 -11.34 -3.30 11.08
N GLU A 40 -12.00 -3.15 9.95
CA GLU A 40 -12.18 -4.20 8.97
C GLU A 40 -11.00 -4.17 7.99
N ASN A 41 -10.21 -5.25 8.02
CA ASN A 41 -9.13 -5.47 7.06
C ASN A 41 -9.69 -6.27 5.89
N GLY A 42 -10.06 -5.57 4.82
CA GLY A 42 -10.50 -6.20 3.58
C GLY A 42 -9.32 -6.43 2.65
N LEU A 43 -9.22 -7.63 2.06
CA LEU A 43 -8.47 -7.76 0.81
C LEU A 43 -9.29 -7.04 -0.26
N MET A 44 -8.77 -5.94 -0.80
CA MET A 44 -9.30 -5.45 -2.05
C MET A 44 -8.84 -6.43 -3.13
N HIS A 45 -9.75 -6.78 -4.03
CA HIS A 45 -9.39 -7.50 -5.24
C HIS A 45 -9.51 -6.53 -6.42
N PRO A 46 -8.58 -5.57 -6.60
CA PRO A 46 -8.56 -4.78 -7.82
C PRO A 46 -8.52 -5.72 -9.01
N THR A 47 -9.39 -5.47 -9.97
CA THR A 47 -9.35 -6.14 -11.26
C THR A 47 -8.15 -5.64 -12.05
N GLY A 48 -7.53 -6.51 -12.84
CA GLY A 48 -6.34 -6.18 -13.60
C GLY A 48 -5.06 -6.76 -13.00
N GLY A 49 -3.97 -6.67 -13.76
CA GLY A 49 -2.64 -7.02 -13.34
C GLY A 49 -1.97 -5.89 -12.58
N TRP A 50 -1.06 -6.25 -11.69
CA TRP A 50 -0.27 -5.32 -10.90
C TRP A 50 1.21 -5.61 -11.05
N LEU A 51 2.02 -4.57 -11.21
CA LEU A 51 3.47 -4.71 -11.34
C LEU A 51 4.24 -4.20 -10.10
N GLY A 52 3.60 -3.42 -9.23
CA GLY A 52 4.24 -2.76 -8.08
C GLY A 52 5.20 -1.63 -8.48
N ILE A 53 4.83 -0.84 -9.48
CA ILE A 53 5.56 0.37 -9.88
C ILE A 53 4.68 1.60 -9.68
N THR A 54 5.31 2.70 -9.28
CA THR A 54 4.74 4.04 -9.44
C THR A 54 5.46 4.74 -10.58
N THR A 55 4.71 5.41 -11.44
CA THR A 55 5.25 6.16 -12.57
C THR A 55 4.82 7.62 -12.54
N ASN A 56 5.66 8.48 -13.10
CA ASN A 56 5.32 9.87 -13.38
C ASN A 56 5.57 10.13 -14.87
N GLU A 57 4.61 10.75 -15.54
CA GLU A 57 4.78 11.18 -16.92
C GLU A 57 4.92 12.70 -16.98
N ASN A 58 6.00 13.15 -17.60
CA ASN A 58 6.28 14.57 -17.82
C ASN A 58 6.81 14.75 -19.25
N ASN A 59 6.19 15.65 -20.01
CA ASN A 59 6.54 15.94 -21.41
C ASN A 59 6.62 14.67 -22.31
N GLY A 60 5.73 13.70 -22.07
CA GLY A 60 5.68 12.43 -22.81
C GLY A 60 6.79 11.43 -22.45
N ILE A 61 7.53 11.68 -21.37
CA ILE A 61 8.50 10.74 -20.79
C ILE A 61 7.86 10.07 -19.59
N LEU A 62 7.62 8.76 -19.68
CA LEU A 62 7.11 7.95 -18.57
C LEU A 62 8.28 7.39 -17.75
N ALA A 63 8.50 7.94 -16.57
CA ALA A 63 9.57 7.52 -15.67
C ALA A 63 9.02 6.75 -14.46
N VAL A 64 9.71 5.67 -14.08
CA VAL A 64 9.44 4.93 -12.84
C VAL A 64 9.98 5.74 -11.66
N THR A 65 9.11 6.11 -10.73
CA THR A 65 9.49 6.86 -9.53
C THR A 65 9.78 5.95 -8.34
N SER A 66 9.09 4.81 -8.25
CA SER A 66 9.34 3.79 -7.24
C SER A 66 9.01 2.40 -7.77
N VAL A 67 9.68 1.40 -7.19
CA VAL A 67 9.40 -0.03 -7.39
C VAL A 67 9.26 -0.65 -6.03
N GLU A 68 8.12 -1.29 -5.77
CA GLU A 68 7.83 -1.96 -4.52
C GLU A 68 8.71 -3.21 -4.38
N ARG A 69 9.26 -3.45 -3.19
CA ARG A 69 10.06 -4.64 -2.92
C ARG A 69 9.21 -5.90 -3.09
N ASP A 70 9.83 -6.95 -3.66
CA ASP A 70 9.19 -8.25 -3.93
C ASP A 70 7.98 -8.18 -4.88
N SER A 71 7.77 -7.03 -5.54
CA SER A 71 6.77 -6.90 -6.59
C SER A 71 7.21 -7.58 -7.89
N PRO A 72 6.28 -7.84 -8.83
CA PRO A 72 6.63 -8.34 -10.15
C PRO A 72 7.70 -7.54 -10.89
N ALA A 73 7.60 -6.21 -10.87
CA ALA A 73 8.59 -5.35 -11.51
C ALA A 73 9.97 -5.47 -10.84
N TYR A 74 10.00 -5.57 -9.51
CA TYR A 74 11.24 -5.80 -8.76
C TYR A 74 11.89 -7.13 -9.16
N ILE A 75 11.11 -8.21 -9.21
CA ILE A 75 11.58 -9.55 -9.59
C ILE A 75 12.09 -9.55 -11.04
N ALA A 76 11.42 -8.83 -11.93
CA ALA A 76 11.85 -8.68 -13.32
C ALA A 76 13.10 -7.80 -13.49
N GLY A 77 13.50 -7.03 -12.46
CA GLY A 77 14.69 -6.18 -12.48
C GLY A 77 14.46 -4.73 -12.91
N LEU A 78 13.20 -4.28 -13.00
CA LEU A 78 12.89 -2.86 -13.17
C LEU A 78 13.29 -2.08 -11.91
N SER A 79 13.72 -0.84 -12.11
CA SER A 79 14.26 0.02 -11.05
C SER A 79 13.68 1.42 -11.11
N ALA A 80 13.71 2.10 -9.96
CA ALA A 80 13.42 3.53 -9.94
C ALA A 80 14.39 4.29 -10.87
N ARG A 81 13.86 5.32 -11.54
CA ARG A 81 14.50 6.13 -12.59
C ARG A 81 14.62 5.46 -13.96
N ASP A 82 14.08 4.26 -14.13
CA ASP A 82 13.91 3.70 -15.47
C ASP A 82 12.93 4.55 -16.27
N ILE A 83 13.27 4.85 -17.52
CA ILE A 83 12.37 5.51 -18.47
C ILE A 83 11.74 4.44 -19.32
N ILE A 84 10.44 4.21 -19.15
CA ILE A 84 9.69 3.25 -19.94
C ILE A 84 9.46 3.87 -21.32
N THR A 85 9.98 3.24 -22.36
CA THR A 85 9.87 3.70 -23.75
C THR A 85 8.77 2.96 -24.51
N GLU A 86 8.57 1.67 -24.19
CA GLU A 86 7.55 0.84 -24.84
C GLU A 86 6.87 -0.11 -23.87
N ILE A 87 5.61 -0.41 -24.17
CA ILE A 87 4.76 -1.38 -23.48
C ILE A 87 4.18 -2.30 -24.54
N ASN A 88 4.52 -3.58 -24.48
CA ASN A 88 4.17 -4.59 -25.50
C ASN A 88 4.58 -4.18 -26.94
N GLY A 89 5.69 -3.45 -27.08
CA GLY A 89 6.20 -2.98 -28.38
C GLY A 89 5.52 -1.72 -28.93
N GLU A 90 4.57 -1.14 -28.18
CA GLU A 90 3.98 0.16 -28.51
C GLU A 90 4.55 1.27 -27.64
N LYS A 91 4.56 2.51 -28.14
CA LYS A 91 5.05 3.67 -27.40
C LYS A 91 4.37 3.80 -26.03
N ALA A 92 5.18 3.95 -24.99
CA ALA A 92 4.68 4.06 -23.62
C ALA A 92 4.02 5.41 -23.33
N SER A 93 2.99 5.36 -22.49
CA SER A 93 2.36 6.51 -21.83
C SER A 93 1.68 6.01 -20.55
N SER A 94 1.34 6.92 -19.63
CA SER A 94 0.60 6.55 -18.40
C SER A 94 -0.75 5.93 -18.75
N GLN A 95 -1.42 6.47 -19.78
CA GLN A 95 -2.69 5.96 -20.25
C GLN A 95 -2.55 4.52 -20.76
N LYS A 96 -1.57 4.26 -21.64
CA LYS A 96 -1.32 2.92 -22.19
C LYS A 96 -0.98 1.91 -21.08
N LEU A 97 -0.12 2.29 -20.14
CA LEU A 97 0.22 1.43 -19.00
C LEU A 97 -1.04 1.07 -18.20
N ASN A 98 -1.85 2.06 -17.84
CA ASN A 98 -3.08 1.83 -17.08
C ASN A 98 -4.07 0.94 -17.84
N ASP A 99 -4.23 1.13 -19.14
CA ASP A 99 -5.15 0.35 -19.97
C ASP A 99 -4.70 -1.12 -20.07
N VAL A 100 -3.40 -1.35 -20.30
CA VAL A 100 -2.85 -2.70 -20.33
C VAL A 100 -3.03 -3.37 -18.98
N LEU A 101 -2.68 -2.72 -17.88
CA LEU A 101 -2.82 -3.28 -16.53
C LEU A 101 -4.27 -3.63 -16.19
N LYS A 102 -5.24 -2.79 -16.55
CA LYS A 102 -6.68 -3.08 -16.34
C LYS A 102 -7.15 -4.31 -17.12
N SER A 103 -6.61 -4.52 -18.31
CA SER A 103 -6.99 -5.65 -19.19
C SER A 103 -6.28 -6.97 -18.85
N LEU A 104 -5.17 -6.89 -18.14
CA LEU A 104 -4.30 -8.01 -17.83
C LEU A 104 -4.88 -8.84 -16.67
N ASN A 105 -4.84 -10.16 -16.77
CA ASN A 105 -5.11 -11.03 -15.63
C ASN A 105 -3.82 -11.28 -14.83
N PRO A 106 -3.89 -11.36 -13.50
CA PRO A 106 -2.74 -11.81 -12.69
C PRO A 106 -2.17 -13.14 -13.20
N GLY A 107 -0.85 -13.22 -13.35
CA GLY A 107 -0.12 -14.33 -13.95
C GLY A 107 0.17 -14.15 -15.44
N GLU A 108 -0.46 -13.18 -16.11
CA GLU A 108 -0.12 -12.85 -17.49
C GLU A 108 1.12 -11.96 -17.57
N LYS A 109 1.88 -12.14 -18.65
CA LYS A 109 3.14 -11.44 -18.88
C LYS A 109 2.95 -10.18 -19.72
N ILE A 110 3.67 -9.13 -19.36
CA ILE A 110 3.77 -7.87 -20.10
C ILE A 110 5.24 -7.62 -20.45
N ARG A 111 5.49 -7.11 -21.65
CA ARG A 111 6.82 -6.70 -22.09
C ARG A 111 6.99 -5.20 -21.87
N ILE A 112 7.99 -4.81 -21.08
CA ILE A 112 8.35 -3.42 -20.82
C ILE A 112 9.73 -3.17 -21.41
N THR A 113 9.84 -2.24 -22.35
CA THR A 113 11.15 -1.72 -22.79
C THR A 113 11.44 -0.46 -21.99
N ALA A 114 12.55 -0.43 -21.27
CA ALA A 114 12.95 0.73 -20.49
C ALA A 114 14.44 1.03 -20.59
N THR A 115 14.78 2.30 -20.47
CA THR A 115 16.15 2.80 -20.53
C THR A 115 16.60 3.26 -19.15
N HIS A 116 17.73 2.72 -18.68
CA HIS A 116 18.43 3.16 -17.48
C HIS A 116 19.82 3.67 -17.86
N ARG A 117 20.10 4.96 -17.63
CA ARG A 117 21.42 5.57 -17.93
C ARG A 117 21.93 5.27 -19.35
N ASN A 118 21.05 5.42 -20.36
CA ASN A 118 21.30 5.14 -21.78
C ASN A 118 21.44 3.65 -22.16
N ILE A 119 21.21 2.72 -21.23
CA ILE A 119 21.14 1.30 -21.53
C ILE A 119 19.67 0.91 -21.61
N THR A 120 19.23 0.47 -22.79
CA THR A 120 17.88 -0.03 -23.00
C THR A 120 17.84 -1.53 -22.75
N ASN A 121 16.94 -1.96 -21.88
CA ASN A 121 16.66 -3.35 -21.60
C ASN A 121 15.18 -3.66 -21.86
N VAL A 122 14.91 -4.93 -22.17
CA VAL A 122 13.56 -5.46 -22.29
C VAL A 122 13.29 -6.35 -21.10
N PHE A 123 12.23 -6.04 -20.37
CA PHE A 123 11.79 -6.75 -19.19
C PHE A 123 10.50 -7.51 -19.50
N GLU A 124 10.49 -8.81 -19.26
CA GLU A 124 9.28 -9.63 -19.29
C GLU A 124 8.76 -9.75 -17.85
N VAL A 125 7.68 -9.02 -17.54
CA VAL A 125 7.15 -8.92 -16.19
C VAL A 125 5.88 -9.77 -16.09
N GLU A 126 5.85 -10.74 -15.20
CA GLU A 126 4.64 -11.53 -14.92
C GLU A 126 3.78 -10.81 -13.89
N SER A 127 2.61 -10.32 -14.28
CA SER A 127 1.78 -9.52 -13.39
C SER A 127 1.30 -10.28 -12.15
N GLY A 128 1.24 -9.58 -11.03
CA GLY A 128 0.74 -10.10 -9.77
C GLY A 128 -0.70 -9.66 -9.50
N ARG A 129 -1.25 -10.17 -8.40
CA ARG A 129 -2.45 -9.58 -7.78
C ARG A 129 -2.00 -8.38 -6.97
N ASN A 130 -2.71 -7.27 -7.13
CA ASN A 130 -2.46 -6.09 -6.31
C ASN A 130 -2.77 -6.42 -4.83
N PRO A 131 -1.80 -6.29 -3.90
CA PRO A 131 -2.02 -6.61 -2.49
C PRO A 131 -2.78 -5.50 -1.73
N LEU A 132 -3.36 -4.51 -2.42
CA LEU A 132 -4.12 -3.43 -1.82
C LEU A 132 -5.10 -3.96 -0.76
N ARG A 133 -4.95 -3.44 0.45
CA ARG A 133 -5.86 -3.69 1.56
C ARG A 133 -6.73 -2.47 1.78
N SER A 134 -8.01 -2.69 2.04
CA SER A 134 -8.85 -1.67 2.63
C SER A 134 -8.75 -1.75 4.14
N PHE A 135 -8.65 -0.58 4.76
CA PHE A 135 -8.64 -0.41 6.20
C PHE A 135 -9.82 0.51 6.53
N GLU A 136 -10.98 -0.10 6.80
CA GLU A 136 -12.20 0.65 7.12
C GLU A 136 -12.48 0.56 8.62
N ILE A 137 -12.55 1.72 9.28
CA ILE A 137 -12.98 1.79 10.68
C ILE A 137 -14.50 1.90 10.71
N LYS A 138 -15.16 0.97 11.41
CA LYS A 138 -16.62 0.84 11.48
C LYS A 138 -17.09 0.80 12.93
N PRO A 139 -18.31 1.29 13.24
CA PRO A 139 -18.91 1.10 14.55
C PRO A 139 -19.28 -0.37 14.76
N LEU A 140 -19.12 -0.86 15.99
CA LEU A 140 -19.68 -2.13 16.42
C LEU A 140 -21.21 -2.10 16.30
N SER A 141 -21.82 -3.28 16.09
CA SER A 141 -23.26 -3.39 15.89
C SER A 141 -24.09 -2.98 17.11
N ASP A 142 -23.57 -3.17 18.33
CA ASP A 142 -24.21 -2.77 19.59
C ASP A 142 -23.16 -2.28 20.59
N PRO A 143 -22.70 -1.02 20.49
CA PRO A 143 -21.74 -0.47 21.44
C PRO A 143 -22.43 -0.03 22.73
N ASP A 144 -21.79 -0.28 23.86
CA ASP A 144 -22.28 0.12 25.17
C ASP A 144 -22.23 1.65 25.37
N GLN A 145 -22.83 2.12 26.46
CA GLN A 145 -22.92 3.56 26.74
C GLN A 145 -21.54 4.19 27.00
N ALA A 146 -20.60 3.47 27.62
CA ALA A 146 -19.26 3.97 27.89
C ALA A 146 -18.47 4.12 26.58
N GLN A 147 -18.58 3.15 25.68
CA GLN A 147 -18.00 3.17 24.33
C GLN A 147 -18.54 4.35 23.51
N LYS A 148 -19.86 4.56 23.50
CA LYS A 148 -20.50 5.70 22.82
C LYS A 148 -20.03 7.05 23.39
N ASN A 149 -19.95 7.16 24.71
CA ASN A 149 -19.48 8.38 25.37
C ASN A 149 -18.02 8.68 25.02
N LEU A 150 -17.16 7.65 25.03
CA LEU A 150 -15.75 7.79 24.66
C LEU A 150 -15.59 8.20 23.20
N LEU A 151 -16.32 7.55 22.28
CA LEU A 151 -16.28 7.91 20.85
C LEU A 151 -16.67 9.36 20.61
N ASN A 152 -17.75 9.82 21.26
CA ASN A 152 -18.17 11.21 21.17
C ASN A 152 -17.08 12.14 21.69
N SER A 153 -16.39 11.81 22.79
CA SER A 153 -15.28 12.63 23.30
C SER A 153 -14.09 12.71 22.33
N TRP A 154 -13.86 11.68 21.50
CA TRP A 154 -12.79 11.66 20.51
C TRP A 154 -13.10 12.45 19.25
N LEU A 155 -14.37 12.42 18.81
CA LEU A 155 -14.80 13.03 17.55
C LEU A 155 -15.21 14.51 17.69
N ILE A 156 -15.20 15.06 18.90
CA ILE A 156 -15.48 16.47 19.14
C ILE A 156 -14.23 17.32 18.85
N GLN A 157 -14.35 18.12 17.79
CA GLN A 157 -13.70 19.44 17.61
C GLN A 157 -14.49 20.51 18.37
#